data_AF-A0A177WY05-F1
#
_entry.id   AF-A0A177WY05-F1
#
_cell.length_a   1.000
_cell.length_b   1.000
_cell.length_c   1.000
_cell.angle_alpha   90.00
_cell.angle_beta   90.00
_cell.angle_gamma   90.00
#
_symmetry.space_group_name_H-M   'P 1'
#
loop_
_entity.id
_entity.type
_entity.pdbx_description
1 polymer ?
#
loop_
_entity_poly.entity_id
_entity_poly.type
_entity_poly.pdbx_seq_one_letter_code
_entity_poly.pdbx_strand_id
1 'polypeptide(L)' 'MTSILNPLLVIGVCTHVFHIHCIEEWIETNDPPTCPKDRTSWAVKS' A
#
# COMPACT_ATOMS: atom_id res chain seq x y z
N MET A 1 21.03 -12.34 1.99
CA MET A 1 20.54 -11.04 1.51
C MET A 1 19.01 -11.02 1.54
N THR A 2 18.40 -11.42 2.66
CA THR A 2 16.95 -11.38 2.83
C THR A 2 16.60 -10.16 3.67
N SER A 3 15.93 -9.20 3.04
CA SER A 3 15.44 -7.93 3.60
C SER A 3 14.53 -8.14 4.81
N ILE A 4 15.09 -8.20 6.02
CA ILE A 4 14.31 -8.39 7.27
C ILE A 4 13.96 -7.07 7.99
N LEU A 5 14.35 -5.89 7.50
CA LEU A 5 14.03 -4.64 8.19
C LEU A 5 13.36 -3.61 7.28
N ASN A 6 12.08 -3.82 6.96
CA ASN A 6 11.21 -2.69 6.62
C ASN A 6 9.89 -2.78 7.41
N PRO A 7 9.87 -2.35 8.70
CA PRO A 7 8.69 -2.44 9.57
C PRO A 7 7.63 -1.36 9.26
N LEU A 8 7.82 -0.55 8.22
CA LEU A 8 6.89 0.52 7.87
C LEU A 8 5.68 -0.06 7.15
N LEU A 9 4.62 -0.29 7.92
CA LEU A 9 3.31 -0.70 7.45
C LEU A 9 2.37 0.51 7.37
N VAL A 10 1.48 0.50 6.39
CA VAL A 10 0.42 1.49 6.23
C VAL A 10 -0.92 0.78 6.03
N ILE A 11 -1.97 1.35 6.62
CA ILE A 11 -3.33 0.85 6.50
C ILE A 11 -4.14 1.76 5.56
N GLY A 12 -4.81 1.15 4.59
CA GLY A 12 -5.75 1.85 3.74
C GLY A 12 -7.08 2.10 4.46
N VAL A 13 -7.87 3.05 3.95
CA VAL A 13 -9.28 3.22 4.37
C VAL A 13 -10.12 1.95 4.15
N CYS A 14 -9.71 1.11 3.19
CA CYS A 14 -10.26 -0.22 2.96
C CYS A 14 -9.83 -1.27 3.99
N THR A 15 -9.13 -0.88 5.06
CA THR A 15 -8.62 -1.73 6.17
C THR A 15 -7.53 -2.74 5.79
N HIS A 16 -7.06 -2.73 4.54
CA HIS A 16 -5.95 -3.55 4.10
C HIS A 16 -4.61 -2.93 4.51
N VAL A 17 -3.67 -3.78 4.93
CA VAL A 17 -2.34 -3.38 5.42
C VAL A 17 -1.28 -3.81 4.40
N PHE A 18 -0.40 -2.88 4.05
CA PHE A 18 0.72 -3.13 3.13
C PHE A 18 2.00 -2.51 3.67
N HIS A 19 3.15 -3.00 3.21
CA HIS A 19 4.42 -2.30 3.42
C HIS A 19 4.43 -1.01 2.61
N ILE A 20 4.96 0.08 3.19
CA ILE A 20 5.04 1.39 2.55
C ILE A 20 5.70 1.28 1.17
N HIS A 21 6.87 0.65 1.10
CA HIS A 21 7.61 0.52 -0.17
C HIS A 21 6.81 -0.19 -1.27
N CYS A 22 6.08 -1.24 -0.91
CA CYS A 22 5.29 -2.01 -1.88
C CYS A 22 4.06 -1.22 -2.36
N ILE A 23 3.42 -0.45 -1.47
CA ILE A 23 2.24 0.32 -1.85
C ILE A 23 2.60 1.62 -2.54
N GLU A 24 3.74 2.24 -2.25
CA GLU A 24 4.27 3.40 -2.96
C GLU A 24 4.51 3.09 -4.44
N GLU A 25 5.24 2.02 -4.74
CA GLU A 25 5.46 1.58 -6.12
C GLU A 25 4.12 1.29 -6.85
N TRP A 26 3.16 0.71 -6.12
CA TRP A 26 1.85 0.39 -6.67
C TRP A 26 1.04 1.64 -7.04
N ILE A 27 0.98 2.64 -6.15
CA ILE A 27 0.21 3.88 -6.40
C ILE A 27 0.88 4.76 -7.46
N GLU A 28 2.20 4.69 -7.62
CA GLU A 28 2.91 5.37 -8.70
C GLU A 28 2.62 4.72 -10.07
N THR A 29 2.45 3.40 -10.09
CA THR A 29 2.18 2.64 -11.31
C THR A 29 0.70 2.63 -11.71
N ASN A 30 -0.22 2.75 -10.75
CA ASN A 30 -1.66 2.71 -10.99
C ASN A 30 -2.29 4.10 -10.88
N ASP A 31 -2.73 4.65 -12.00
CA ASP A 31 -3.55 5.88 -12.05
C ASP A 31 -4.96 5.55 -12.60
N PRO A 32 -6.04 5.68 -11.80
CA PRO A 32 -6.07 6.17 -10.42
C PRO A 32 -5.55 5.15 -9.39
N PRO A 33 -5.00 5.62 -8.24
CA PRO A 33 -4.49 4.74 -7.20
C PRO A 33 -5.62 3.91 -6.59
N THR A 34 -5.46 2.59 -6.65
CA THR A 34 -6.44 1.61 -6.13
C THR A 34 -5.78 0.62 -5.18
N CYS A 35 -6.55 0.08 -4.25
CA CYS A 35 -6.05 -0.95 -3.35
C CYS A 35 -5.73 -2.23 -4.14
N PRO A 36 -4.56 -2.85 -3.96
CA PRO A 36 -4.19 -4.09 -4.63
C PRO A 36 -5.16 -5.26 -4.38
N LYS A 37 -5.90 -5.24 -3.26
CA LYS A 37 -6.73 -6.36 -2.83
C LYS A 37 -8.17 -6.28 -3.33
N ASP A 38 -8.82 -5.14 -3.12
CA ASP A 38 -10.25 -4.92 -3.40
C ASP A 38 -10.50 -3.90 -4.50
N ARG A 39 -9.44 -3.30 -5.07
CA ARG A 39 -9.48 -2.32 -6.17
C ARG A 39 -10.32 -1.07 -5.89
N THR A 40 -10.63 -0.83 -4.61
CA THR A 40 -11.24 0.41 -4.14
C THR A 40 -10.22 1.54 -4.22
N SER A 41 -10.68 2.80 -4.28
CA SER A 41 -9.78 3.95 -4.30
C SER A 41 -8.84 3.93 -3.09
N TRP A 42 -7.53 3.97 -3.34
CA TRP A 42 -6.54 3.92 -2.27
C TRP A 42 -6.43 5.27 -1.58
N ALA A 43 -6.59 5.27 -0.26
CA ALA A 43 -6.29 6.40 0.61
C ALA A 43 -5.74 5.86 1.93
N VAL A 44 -4.73 6.53 2.47
CA VAL A 44 -4.16 6.18 3.77
C VAL A 44 -5.16 6.54 4.87
N LYS A 45 -5.41 5.61 5.78
CA LYS A 45 -6.24 5.86 6.96
C LYS A 45 -5.44 6.71 7.95
N SER A 46 -5.84 7.96 8.15
CA SER A 46 -5.27 8.92 9.13
C SER A 46 -5.46 8.48 10.57
#